data_AF-A0A2V5N3L6-F1
#
_entry.id   AF-A0A2V5N3L6-F1
#
_cell.length_a   1.000
_cell.length_b   1.000
_cell.length_c   1.000
_cell.angle_alpha   90.00
_cell.angle_beta   90.00
_cell.angle_gamma   90.00
#
_symmetry.space_group_name_H-M   'P 1'
#
loop_
_entity.id
_entity.type
_entity.pdbx_description
1 polymer ?
#
loop_
_entity_poly.entity_id
_entity_poly.type
_entity_poly.pdbx_seq_one_letter_code
_entity_poly.pdbx_strand_id
1 'polypeptide(L)'
;MNSRIFSARGGLFPILATLVSLFSVKLLAADPVPTRPALVRVLDLNVNETQEIELLHQVKARVKLLSVDETRDALRDAVRQTRVKLELNGQSLVLTSATYHLPVTLAGVQVDCPITKGYVGNSSEGNAWGLLKDARLRLWPAGSPWIEPGTFVYPLKQRWFASHTQMANEPTFVDGGEAPSNKKIYYHYGLDLGGAEGMPDVVAATAGRVISAGTNILSGYGDSPVKPRYDVIYLLDDRGWYYRYSHLQSIDPAVRPGAPIRLGQKIGVLGKEGGSGGWSHLHFDITSRQPSGLWGIQEGYAFIWEAYRRQYDPKIIAVARPHHFVFTGETVVLDGSKSWSASGRVMRYDWTFTDGITASGPTIDRTYSQSGEYSEILKVTDARGEVDYDFAVVLVIDKSAPDQLPPTIHPTFAPTMNIRAGDPVTFKVRTFRTTAGTETWDFGDGSAKVTVKSDGNVDQHAKDGYAVTQHRFAKPRHYLVRVERTNQRAQKATGYLHVSVEPADSGAGK
;
A
#
# COMPACT_ATOMS: atom_id res chain seq x y z
N MET A 1 -0.48 82.04 -37.32
CA MET A 1 -1.51 82.77 -38.10
C MET A 1 -1.61 82.14 -39.47
N ASN A 2 -2.84 81.83 -39.89
CA ASN A 2 -3.32 81.59 -41.26
C ASN A 2 -2.73 80.38 -42.02
N SER A 3 -3.48 79.29 -42.22
CA SER A 3 -4.45 79.05 -43.33
C SER A 3 -3.69 78.76 -44.66
N ARG A 4 -3.98 77.78 -45.53
CA ARG A 4 -5.16 76.96 -45.84
C ARG A 4 -4.78 75.95 -46.99
N ILE A 5 -5.37 74.74 -46.98
CA ILE A 5 -6.01 73.95 -48.09
C ILE A 5 -5.18 73.15 -49.15
N PHE A 6 -5.76 71.95 -49.46
CA PHE A 6 -5.76 71.09 -50.69
C PHE A 6 -4.69 69.98 -50.72
N SER A 7 -4.88 68.75 -51.21
CA SER A 7 -5.91 68.05 -52.02
C SER A 7 -5.53 66.53 -52.05
N ALA A 8 -6.45 65.62 -51.73
CA ALA A 8 -7.04 64.55 -52.58
C ALA A 8 -6.23 63.27 -52.94
N ARG A 9 -6.92 62.13 -52.67
CA ARG A 9 -7.01 60.82 -53.37
C ARG A 9 -5.86 59.80 -53.32
N GLY A 10 -6.25 58.57 -52.97
CA GLY A 10 -5.57 57.32 -53.32
C GLY A 10 -5.95 56.18 -52.38
N GLY A 11 -6.98 55.38 -52.73
CA GLY A 11 -7.45 54.25 -51.91
C GLY A 11 -6.57 53.00 -52.04
N LEU A 12 -6.49 52.23 -50.96
CA LEU A 12 -6.04 50.84 -50.95
C LEU A 12 -7.04 49.98 -50.14
N PHE A 13 -7.58 48.94 -50.77
CA PHE A 13 -8.27 47.84 -50.12
C PHE A 13 -7.24 46.86 -49.53
N PRO A 14 -7.38 46.38 -48.28
CA PRO A 14 -6.60 45.26 -47.79
C PRO A 14 -7.31 43.92 -48.10
N ILE A 15 -6.56 43.01 -48.70
CA ILE A 15 -6.93 41.61 -48.92
C ILE A 15 -6.82 40.88 -47.57
N LEU A 16 -7.92 40.31 -47.10
CA LEU A 16 -7.98 39.51 -45.87
C LEU A 16 -7.53 38.07 -46.19
N ALA A 17 -6.29 37.72 -45.84
CA ALA A 17 -5.80 36.35 -45.92
C ALA A 17 -6.37 35.52 -44.75
N THR A 18 -7.26 34.59 -45.05
CA THR A 18 -7.82 33.66 -44.05
C THR A 18 -6.80 32.54 -43.79
N LEU A 19 -6.10 32.62 -42.65
CA LEU A 19 -5.32 31.49 -42.14
C LEU A 19 -6.28 30.40 -41.64
N VAL A 20 -6.40 29.30 -42.38
CA VAL A 20 -7.04 28.08 -41.88
C VAL A 20 -6.03 27.37 -40.97
N SER A 21 -6.22 27.50 -39.66
CA SER A 21 -5.49 26.73 -38.66
C SER A 21 -5.96 25.28 -38.72
N LEU A 22 -5.14 24.40 -39.27
CA LEU A 22 -5.32 22.94 -39.19
C LEU A 22 -5.09 22.50 -37.75
N PHE A 23 -6.17 22.40 -36.97
CA PHE A 23 -6.15 21.65 -35.71
C PHE A 23 -5.81 20.19 -36.04
N SER A 24 -4.58 19.78 -35.75
CA SER A 24 -4.23 18.36 -35.71
C SER A 24 -5.01 17.74 -34.56
N VAL A 25 -6.11 17.06 -34.87
CA VAL A 25 -6.77 16.15 -33.94
C VAL A 25 -5.77 15.06 -33.64
N LYS A 26 -5.08 15.12 -32.49
CA LYS A 26 -4.35 13.97 -31.98
C LYS A 26 -5.40 12.88 -31.76
N LEU A 27 -5.40 11.86 -32.61
CA LEU A 27 -6.11 10.62 -32.31
C LEU A 27 -5.47 10.07 -31.04
N LEU A 28 -6.17 10.24 -29.91
CA LEU A 28 -5.84 9.50 -28.70
C LEU A 28 -5.83 8.02 -29.05
N ALA A 29 -4.81 7.28 -28.59
CA ALA A 29 -4.84 5.83 -28.69
C ALA A 29 -6.15 5.33 -28.07
N ALA A 30 -6.89 4.49 -28.81
CA ALA A 30 -8.12 3.91 -28.29
C ALA A 30 -7.81 3.11 -27.02
N ASP A 31 -8.71 3.19 -26.03
CA ASP A 31 -8.58 2.41 -24.81
C ASP A 31 -8.43 0.91 -25.16
N PRO A 32 -7.60 0.15 -24.41
CA PRO A 32 -7.51 -1.28 -24.59
C PRO A 32 -8.91 -1.90 -24.47
N VAL A 33 -9.37 -2.59 -25.51
CA VAL A 33 -10.67 -3.27 -25.49
C VAL A 33 -10.56 -4.51 -24.59
N PRO A 34 -11.28 -4.58 -23.45
CA PRO A 34 -11.22 -5.74 -22.58
C PRO A 34 -11.76 -6.98 -23.31
N THR A 35 -11.05 -8.09 -23.20
CA THR A 35 -11.51 -9.40 -23.69
C THR A 35 -12.04 -10.28 -22.56
N ARG A 36 -11.75 -9.91 -21.31
CA ARG A 36 -12.31 -10.49 -20.09
C ARG A 36 -13.10 -9.43 -19.30
N PRO A 37 -14.40 -9.65 -19.00
CA PRO A 37 -15.12 -8.77 -18.11
C PRO A 37 -14.61 -8.91 -16.67
N ALA A 38 -14.41 -7.80 -15.98
CA ALA A 38 -14.04 -7.83 -14.56
C ALA A 38 -15.19 -8.38 -13.71
N LEU A 39 -14.87 -9.14 -12.64
CA LEU A 39 -15.87 -9.62 -11.69
C LEU A 39 -16.48 -8.46 -10.88
N VAL A 40 -15.62 -7.52 -10.48
CA VAL A 40 -16.01 -6.34 -9.73
C VAL A 40 -16.91 -5.41 -10.55
N ARG A 41 -17.90 -4.81 -9.90
CA ARG A 41 -18.61 -3.63 -10.40
C ARG A 41 -18.26 -2.44 -9.53
N VAL A 42 -18.09 -1.27 -10.15
CA VAL A 42 -17.66 -0.04 -9.48
C VAL A 42 -18.74 1.01 -9.65
N LEU A 43 -19.11 1.66 -8.53
CA LEU A 43 -20.04 2.78 -8.50
C LEU A 43 -19.35 3.98 -7.87
N ASP A 44 -19.52 5.15 -8.47
CA ASP A 44 -19.22 6.42 -7.81
C ASP A 44 -20.58 7.07 -7.46
N LEU A 45 -20.77 7.45 -6.20
CA LEU A 45 -22.02 8.01 -5.68
C LEU A 45 -21.77 9.31 -4.92
N ASN A 46 -22.65 10.29 -5.10
CA ASN A 46 -22.81 11.41 -4.18
C ASN A 46 -23.69 11.02 -2.99
N VAL A 47 -23.56 11.70 -1.86
CA VAL A 47 -24.44 11.50 -0.72
C VAL A 47 -25.89 11.76 -1.14
N ASN A 48 -26.79 10.86 -0.73
CA ASN A 48 -28.18 10.72 -1.13
C ASN A 48 -28.44 10.18 -2.54
N GLU A 49 -27.41 9.95 -3.36
CA GLU A 49 -27.57 9.30 -4.65
C GLU A 49 -27.88 7.81 -4.48
N THR A 50 -28.77 7.30 -5.33
CA THR A 50 -29.11 5.88 -5.43
C THR A 50 -28.82 5.39 -6.83
N GLN A 51 -28.21 4.22 -6.95
CA GLN A 51 -28.05 3.53 -8.23
C GLN A 51 -28.43 2.05 -8.09
N GLU A 52 -28.97 1.51 -9.18
CA GLU A 52 -29.15 0.07 -9.36
C GLU A 52 -28.11 -0.44 -10.34
N ILE A 53 -27.52 -1.58 -10.02
CA ILE A 53 -26.52 -2.21 -10.87
C ILE A 53 -26.74 -3.72 -10.95
N GLU A 54 -26.49 -4.27 -12.13
CA GLU A 54 -26.42 -5.71 -12.35
C GLU A 54 -24.97 -6.19 -12.16
N LEU A 55 -24.81 -7.08 -11.18
CA LEU A 55 -23.58 -7.81 -10.92
C LEU A 55 -23.55 -9.09 -11.77
N LEU A 56 -22.49 -9.86 -11.65
CA LEU A 56 -22.43 -11.17 -12.32
C LEU A 56 -23.57 -12.10 -11.87
N HIS A 57 -23.91 -13.05 -12.75
CA HIS A 57 -25.02 -14.00 -12.56
C HIS A 57 -26.39 -13.33 -12.34
N GLN A 58 -26.61 -12.16 -12.97
CA GLN A 58 -27.89 -11.42 -12.94
C GLN A 58 -28.32 -10.98 -11.54
N VAL A 59 -27.39 -10.95 -10.57
CA VAL A 59 -27.66 -10.43 -9.23
C VAL A 59 -27.79 -8.91 -9.31
N LYS A 60 -28.93 -8.37 -8.92
CA LYS A 60 -29.16 -6.92 -8.86
C LYS A 60 -28.84 -6.37 -7.47
N ALA A 61 -28.23 -5.19 -7.43
CA ALA A 61 -27.97 -4.46 -6.21
C ALA A 61 -28.49 -3.03 -6.34
N ARG A 62 -29.33 -2.61 -5.39
CA ARG A 62 -29.73 -1.20 -5.21
C ARG A 62 -28.91 -0.62 -4.07
N VAL A 63 -28.15 0.43 -4.37
CA VAL A 63 -27.19 1.04 -3.45
C VAL A 63 -27.52 2.52 -3.31
N LYS A 64 -27.66 2.99 -2.08
CA LYS A 64 -27.78 4.42 -1.76
C LYS A 64 -26.68 4.83 -0.80
N LEU A 65 -25.94 5.88 -1.14
CA LEU A 65 -24.96 6.49 -0.23
C LEU A 65 -25.71 7.41 0.75
N LEU A 66 -25.57 7.17 2.06
CA LEU A 66 -26.28 7.91 3.12
C LEU A 66 -25.42 8.98 3.78
N SER A 67 -24.16 8.66 4.10
CA SER A 67 -23.20 9.63 4.65
C SER A 67 -21.76 9.21 4.39
N VAL A 68 -20.86 10.21 4.43
CA VAL A 68 -19.41 10.04 4.43
C VAL A 68 -18.88 10.87 5.60
N ASP A 69 -18.39 10.20 6.64
CA ASP A 69 -17.99 10.79 7.91
C ASP A 69 -16.49 10.57 8.11
N GLU A 70 -15.70 11.64 8.09
CA GLU A 70 -14.23 11.60 8.17
C GLU A 70 -13.74 11.90 9.60
N THR A 71 -12.72 11.16 10.01
CA THR A 71 -11.90 11.47 11.19
C THR A 71 -10.54 11.94 10.69
N ARG A 72 -10.18 13.17 11.03
CA ARG A 72 -8.90 13.79 10.69
C ARG A 72 -8.03 13.94 11.92
N ASP A 73 -6.72 13.82 11.75
CA ASP A 73 -5.79 14.06 12.86
C ASP A 73 -5.62 15.56 13.14
N ALA A 74 -5.23 15.89 14.38
CA ALA A 74 -4.94 17.26 14.78
C ALA A 74 -3.59 17.78 14.26
N LEU A 75 -2.70 16.87 13.82
CA LEU A 75 -1.31 17.19 13.49
C LEU A 75 -1.19 17.84 12.12
N ARG A 76 -1.94 17.34 11.14
CA ARG A 76 -1.82 17.64 9.70
C ARG A 76 -3.18 17.85 9.04
N ASP A 77 -4.29 17.59 9.73
CA ASP A 77 -5.64 17.52 9.15
C ASP A 77 -5.74 16.40 8.08
N ALA A 78 -4.96 15.33 8.27
CA ALA A 78 -5.00 14.16 7.40
C ALA A 78 -6.16 13.25 7.79
N VAL A 79 -6.90 12.74 6.80
CA VAL A 79 -7.91 11.71 7.00
C VAL A 79 -7.21 10.44 7.51
N ARG A 80 -7.57 10.01 8.72
CA ARG A 80 -7.11 8.76 9.33
C ARG A 80 -8.14 7.65 9.24
N GLN A 81 -9.41 8.03 9.13
CA GLN A 81 -10.51 7.10 8.93
C GLN A 81 -11.65 7.81 8.19
N THR A 82 -12.34 7.10 7.31
CA THR A 82 -13.63 7.55 6.79
C THR A 82 -14.65 6.43 6.98
N ARG A 83 -15.77 6.75 7.62
CA ARG A 83 -16.93 5.86 7.73
C ARG A 83 -17.95 6.23 6.67
N VAL A 84 -18.40 5.25 5.91
CA VAL A 84 -19.32 5.41 4.79
C VAL A 84 -20.58 4.63 5.09
N LYS A 85 -21.66 5.36 5.38
CA LYS A 85 -22.97 4.75 5.63
C LYS A 85 -23.72 4.61 4.32
N LEU A 86 -24.25 3.42 4.06
CA LEU A 86 -25.02 3.11 2.86
C LEU A 86 -26.25 2.27 3.16
N GLU A 87 -27.23 2.31 2.27
CA GLU A 87 -28.33 1.35 2.19
C GLU A 87 -28.08 0.44 0.99
N LEU A 88 -28.06 -0.87 1.22
CA LEU A 88 -27.87 -1.93 0.24
C LEU A 88 -29.08 -2.86 0.25
N ASN A 89 -29.83 -2.89 -0.84
CA ASN A 89 -31.05 -3.69 -0.97
C ASN A 89 -32.03 -3.50 0.22
N GLY A 90 -32.16 -2.26 0.70
CA GLY A 90 -33.03 -1.90 1.82
C GLY A 90 -32.44 -2.13 3.21
N GLN A 91 -31.19 -2.61 3.33
CA GLN A 91 -30.51 -2.81 4.62
C GLN A 91 -29.37 -1.79 4.80
N SER A 92 -29.21 -1.26 6.01
CA SER A 92 -28.15 -0.28 6.30
C SER A 92 -26.84 -0.95 6.73
N LEU A 93 -25.74 -0.37 6.28
CA LEU A 93 -24.35 -0.78 6.57
C LEU A 93 -23.47 0.45 6.79
N VAL A 94 -22.46 0.32 7.64
CA VAL A 94 -21.34 1.27 7.72
C VAL A 94 -20.07 0.55 7.30
N LEU A 95 -19.38 1.10 6.31
CA LEU A 95 -18.07 0.67 5.86
C LEU A 95 -16.99 1.62 6.38
N THR A 96 -15.79 1.11 6.61
CA THR A 96 -14.61 1.97 6.67
C THR A 96 -13.98 2.03 5.28
N SER A 97 -13.63 3.23 4.80
CA SER A 97 -12.98 3.39 3.50
C SER A 97 -11.53 2.91 3.57
N ALA A 98 -11.20 1.91 2.74
CA ALA A 98 -9.87 1.32 2.53
C ALA A 98 -9.01 1.16 3.80
N THR A 99 -7.68 1.11 3.65
CA THR A 99 -6.71 0.91 4.72
C THR A 99 -6.94 -0.40 5.49
N TYR A 100 -6.54 -1.52 4.87
CA TYR A 100 -6.60 -2.89 5.42
C TYR A 100 -8.01 -3.48 5.64
N HIS A 101 -9.07 -2.80 5.23
CA HIS A 101 -10.44 -3.32 5.27
C HIS A 101 -10.77 -4.18 4.04
N LEU A 102 -11.47 -5.28 4.27
CA LEU A 102 -11.92 -6.21 3.22
C LEU A 102 -13.42 -5.99 2.92
N PRO A 103 -13.89 -6.43 1.74
CA PRO A 103 -15.31 -6.46 1.43
C PRO A 103 -16.15 -7.19 2.48
N VAL A 104 -17.30 -6.62 2.82
CA VAL A 104 -18.27 -7.21 3.75
C VAL A 104 -19.50 -7.70 2.99
N THR A 105 -20.14 -8.77 3.48
CA THR A 105 -21.35 -9.32 2.87
C THR A 105 -22.59 -8.80 3.59
N LEU A 106 -23.54 -8.21 2.87
CA LEU A 106 -24.87 -7.85 3.36
C LEU A 106 -25.91 -7.96 2.23
N ALA A 107 -27.12 -8.42 2.56
CA ALA A 107 -28.25 -8.46 1.62
C ALA A 107 -27.94 -9.11 0.25
N GLY A 108 -27.19 -10.21 0.26
CA GLY A 108 -26.84 -10.98 -0.95
C GLY A 108 -25.70 -10.40 -1.79
N VAL A 109 -25.02 -9.36 -1.31
CA VAL A 109 -23.97 -8.64 -2.05
C VAL A 109 -22.75 -8.45 -1.14
N GLN A 110 -21.55 -8.52 -1.72
CA GLN A 110 -20.31 -8.08 -1.10
C GLN A 110 -20.02 -6.64 -1.52
N VAL A 111 -19.63 -5.78 -0.59
CA VAL A 111 -19.33 -4.38 -0.86
C VAL A 111 -18.14 -3.89 -0.05
N ASP A 112 -17.33 -3.01 -0.65
CA ASP A 112 -16.38 -2.16 0.06
C ASP A 112 -16.40 -0.71 -0.46
N CYS A 113 -15.61 0.14 0.18
CA CYS A 113 -15.37 1.52 -0.22
C CYS A 113 -13.86 1.77 -0.31
N PRO A 114 -13.26 1.86 -1.51
CA PRO A 114 -11.82 2.05 -1.64
C PRO A 114 -11.36 3.51 -1.48
N ILE A 115 -12.24 4.49 -1.71
CA ILE A 115 -11.84 5.91 -1.71
C ILE A 115 -13.06 6.83 -1.51
N THR A 116 -12.84 7.93 -0.80
CA THR A 116 -13.80 9.04 -0.63
C THR A 116 -13.16 10.37 -1.02
N LYS A 117 -14.00 11.38 -1.26
CA LYS A 117 -13.54 12.71 -1.69
C LYS A 117 -12.59 13.41 -0.71
N GLY A 118 -12.66 13.10 0.59
CA GLY A 118 -11.80 13.75 1.58
C GLY A 118 -10.32 13.46 1.41
N TYR A 119 -9.99 12.24 0.97
CA TYR A 119 -8.63 11.86 0.60
C TYR A 119 -8.16 12.63 -0.64
N VAL A 120 -9.04 12.86 -1.62
CA VAL A 120 -8.71 13.61 -2.85
C VAL A 120 -8.48 15.09 -2.55
N GLY A 121 -9.26 15.68 -1.63
CA GLY A 121 -9.31 17.13 -1.40
C GLY A 121 -7.98 17.77 -0.98
N ASN A 122 -7.19 17.13 -0.12
CA ASN A 122 -5.87 17.64 0.32
C ASN A 122 -4.68 16.73 -0.05
N SER A 123 -4.86 15.85 -1.05
CA SER A 123 -3.79 14.99 -1.55
C SER A 123 -2.68 15.81 -2.23
N SER A 124 -1.41 15.47 -1.98
CA SER A 124 -0.27 15.98 -2.75
C SER A 124 -0.22 15.44 -4.17
N GLU A 125 -0.85 14.29 -4.42
CA GLU A 125 -0.82 13.55 -5.69
C GLU A 125 -2.03 13.87 -6.58
N GLY A 126 -2.80 14.90 -6.21
CA GLY A 126 -4.04 15.24 -6.89
C GLY A 126 -5.06 14.09 -6.85
N ASN A 127 -5.76 13.88 -7.95
CA ASN A 127 -6.81 12.85 -8.06
C ASN A 127 -6.28 11.57 -8.74
N ALA A 128 -5.35 10.88 -8.08
CA ALA A 128 -4.82 9.59 -8.56
C ALA A 128 -5.93 8.51 -8.73
N TRP A 129 -7.05 8.64 -8.02
CA TRP A 129 -8.16 7.69 -8.04
C TRP A 129 -9.17 7.96 -9.15
N GLY A 130 -9.11 9.09 -9.84
CA GLY A 130 -10.13 9.49 -10.82
C GLY A 130 -11.55 9.54 -10.22
N LEU A 131 -11.69 9.89 -8.94
CA LEU A 131 -12.99 10.00 -8.26
C LEU A 131 -13.51 11.44 -8.40
N LEU A 132 -14.74 11.62 -8.89
CA LEU A 132 -15.39 12.93 -9.00
C LEU A 132 -16.59 13.11 -8.06
N LYS A 133 -17.04 12.04 -7.41
CA LYS A 133 -18.16 12.03 -6.48
C LYS A 133 -17.71 11.81 -5.04
N ASP A 134 -18.64 11.76 -4.11
CA ASP A 134 -18.33 11.69 -2.67
C ASP A 134 -17.64 10.39 -2.26
N ALA A 135 -18.03 9.24 -2.83
CA ALA A 135 -17.39 7.95 -2.55
C ALA A 135 -17.42 7.01 -3.76
N ARG A 136 -16.40 6.16 -3.85
CA ARG A 136 -16.40 4.97 -4.70
C ARG A 136 -16.80 3.75 -3.89
N LEU A 137 -17.60 2.88 -4.47
CA LEU A 137 -17.96 1.56 -3.94
C LEU A 137 -17.59 0.48 -4.94
N ARG A 138 -17.17 -0.67 -4.46
CA ARG A 138 -16.99 -1.88 -5.29
C ARG A 138 -17.93 -2.97 -4.82
N LEU A 139 -18.50 -3.69 -5.76
CA LEU A 139 -19.55 -4.68 -5.49
C LEU A 139 -19.29 -6.00 -6.21
N TRP A 140 -19.64 -7.09 -5.54
CA TRP A 140 -19.61 -8.47 -6.05
C TRP A 140 -20.83 -9.25 -5.55
N PRO A 141 -21.28 -10.31 -6.24
CA PRO A 141 -22.26 -11.24 -5.66
C PRO A 141 -21.76 -11.84 -4.33
N ALA A 142 -22.66 -12.11 -3.38
CA ALA A 142 -22.30 -12.83 -2.14
C ALA A 142 -21.61 -14.17 -2.44
N GLY A 143 -20.53 -14.47 -1.70
CA GLY A 143 -19.77 -15.72 -1.83
C GLY A 143 -18.94 -15.86 -3.12
N SER A 144 -19.02 -14.89 -4.05
CA SER A 144 -18.16 -14.89 -5.23
C SER A 144 -16.72 -14.46 -4.90
N PRO A 145 -15.74 -14.91 -5.70
CA PRO A 145 -14.37 -14.44 -5.56
C PRO A 145 -14.24 -12.95 -5.89
N TRP A 146 -13.33 -12.25 -5.21
CA TRP A 146 -13.08 -10.82 -5.49
C TRP A 146 -12.30 -10.61 -6.79
N ILE A 147 -11.42 -11.56 -7.12
CA ILE A 147 -10.75 -11.66 -8.41
C ILE A 147 -10.79 -13.11 -8.93
N GLU A 148 -10.95 -13.26 -10.23
CA GLU A 148 -11.17 -14.57 -10.86
C GLU A 148 -10.03 -15.54 -10.55
N PRO A 149 -10.32 -16.74 -10.01
CA PRO A 149 -9.29 -17.74 -9.72
C PRO A 149 -8.45 -18.08 -10.95
N GLY A 150 -7.15 -18.29 -10.77
CA GLY A 150 -6.24 -18.64 -11.85
C GLY A 150 -5.84 -17.47 -12.76
N THR A 151 -6.26 -16.24 -12.44
CA THR A 151 -5.95 -15.06 -13.25
C THR A 151 -5.16 -13.99 -12.50
N PHE A 152 -4.94 -14.20 -11.19
CA PHE A 152 -4.21 -13.28 -10.33
C PHE A 152 -3.44 -14.02 -9.22
N VAL A 153 -2.24 -13.54 -8.90
CA VAL A 153 -1.33 -14.12 -7.88
C VAL A 153 -0.70 -13.04 -7.00
N TYR A 154 -0.24 -13.42 -5.80
CA TYR A 154 0.55 -12.55 -4.93
C TYR A 154 1.85 -12.14 -5.66
N PRO A 155 2.19 -10.83 -5.76
CA PRO A 155 3.27 -10.35 -6.61
C PRO A 155 4.68 -10.57 -6.04
N LEU A 156 4.82 -11.23 -4.89
CA LEU A 156 6.11 -11.47 -4.25
C LEU A 156 6.27 -12.93 -3.81
N LYS A 157 7.51 -13.42 -3.85
CA LYS A 157 7.89 -14.68 -3.22
C LYS A 157 8.30 -14.46 -1.75
N GLN A 158 7.35 -14.02 -0.94
CA GLN A 158 7.53 -13.79 0.49
C GLN A 158 6.24 -14.03 1.27
N ARG A 159 6.34 -14.05 2.60
CA ARG A 159 5.19 -14.08 3.51
C ARG A 159 4.41 -12.76 3.46
N TRP A 160 3.09 -12.82 3.65
CA TRP A 160 2.27 -11.65 3.94
C TRP A 160 2.79 -10.90 5.17
N PHE A 161 2.81 -9.57 5.10
CA PHE A 161 3.28 -8.72 6.20
C PHE A 161 4.69 -9.08 6.71
N ALA A 162 5.60 -9.46 5.80
CA ALA A 162 7.01 -9.69 6.11
C ALA A 162 7.74 -8.47 6.72
N SER A 163 7.23 -7.26 6.46
CA SER A 163 7.72 -5.99 7.00
C SER A 163 6.59 -4.94 7.02
N HIS A 164 6.96 -3.67 7.20
CA HIS A 164 6.10 -2.50 7.02
C HIS A 164 5.38 -2.55 5.67
N THR A 165 4.15 -2.04 5.66
CA THR A 165 3.37 -1.83 4.43
C THR A 165 2.76 -0.45 4.47
N GLN A 166 2.36 0.02 3.30
CA GLN A 166 1.51 1.19 3.16
C GLN A 166 0.38 0.80 2.21
N MET A 167 -0.82 0.62 2.74
CA MET A 167 -1.94 0.13 1.95
C MET A 167 -2.95 1.25 1.74
N ALA A 168 -3.24 1.57 0.47
CA ALA A 168 -4.41 2.33 0.02
C ALA A 168 -4.83 3.51 0.90
N ASN A 169 -4.44 4.72 0.50
CA ASN A 169 -4.77 6.00 1.12
C ASN A 169 -4.16 6.20 2.51
N GLU A 170 -3.36 5.26 3.02
CA GLU A 170 -2.56 5.46 4.22
C GLU A 170 -1.59 6.63 4.01
N PRO A 171 -1.55 7.65 4.90
CA PRO A 171 -0.55 8.71 4.83
C PRO A 171 0.87 8.13 4.84
N THR A 172 1.77 8.68 4.03
CA THR A 172 3.11 8.08 3.92
C THR A 172 4.00 8.34 5.13
N PHE A 173 4.56 7.30 5.76
CA PHE A 173 5.24 7.42 7.06
C PHE A 173 6.65 6.80 7.16
N VAL A 174 6.95 5.71 6.44
CA VAL A 174 8.16 4.90 6.70
C VAL A 174 9.44 5.67 6.44
N ASP A 175 9.50 6.38 5.31
CA ASP A 175 10.59 7.27 4.92
C ASP A 175 10.61 8.60 5.68
N GLY A 176 9.69 8.75 6.63
CA GLY A 176 9.50 9.96 7.38
C GLY A 176 8.68 11.03 6.67
N GLY A 177 7.82 10.66 5.71
CA GLY A 177 6.90 11.58 5.02
C GLY A 177 5.88 12.30 5.91
N GLU A 178 5.70 11.87 7.17
CA GLU A 178 4.82 12.51 8.14
C GLU A 178 5.54 13.57 8.97
N ALA A 179 5.17 14.84 8.74
CA ALA A 179 5.63 16.00 9.51
C ALA A 179 4.42 16.92 9.82
N PRO A 180 4.27 17.42 11.07
CA PRO A 180 3.11 18.25 11.45
C PRO A 180 2.96 19.54 10.63
N SER A 181 4.09 20.09 10.15
CA SER A 181 4.13 21.28 9.32
C SER A 181 3.62 21.07 7.89
N ASN A 182 3.55 19.82 7.40
CA ASN A 182 3.09 19.52 6.05
C ASN A 182 1.58 19.23 5.99
N LYS A 183 0.81 20.20 5.49
CA LYS A 183 -0.67 20.13 5.34
C LYS A 183 -1.15 19.57 4.00
N LYS A 184 -0.25 19.39 3.02
CA LYS A 184 -0.54 18.57 1.84
C LYS A 184 -0.18 17.14 2.16
N ILE A 185 -1.16 16.25 2.07
CA ILE A 185 -0.99 14.88 2.53
C ILE A 185 -0.68 14.02 1.33
N TYR A 186 0.46 13.35 1.35
CA TYR A 186 0.64 12.22 0.44
C TYR A 186 -0.16 11.05 1.00
N TYR A 187 -1.42 10.93 0.58
CA TYR A 187 -2.16 9.69 0.75
C TYR A 187 -1.64 8.71 -0.29
N HIS A 188 -1.08 7.62 0.19
CA HIS A 188 -0.50 6.61 -0.66
C HIS A 188 -1.55 6.09 -1.65
N TYR A 189 -1.16 5.90 -2.91
CA TYR A 189 -2.01 5.29 -3.92
C TYR A 189 -1.35 4.00 -4.40
N GLY A 190 -2.13 2.91 -4.49
CA GLY A 190 -1.56 1.58 -4.67
C GLY A 190 -1.26 0.90 -3.32
N LEU A 191 -0.31 -0.04 -3.35
CA LEU A 191 0.01 -0.92 -2.23
C LEU A 191 1.52 -1.12 -2.13
N ASP A 192 2.10 -0.76 -0.99
CA ASP A 192 3.51 -1.03 -0.70
C ASP A 192 3.65 -2.28 0.14
N LEU A 193 4.36 -3.26 -0.41
CA LEU A 193 4.69 -4.53 0.24
C LEU A 193 6.17 -4.52 0.62
N GLY A 194 6.48 -4.21 1.89
CA GLY A 194 7.85 -4.17 2.39
C GLY A 194 8.54 -5.54 2.39
N GLY A 195 9.85 -5.53 2.20
CA GLY A 195 10.67 -6.75 2.15
C GLY A 195 12.16 -6.44 2.23
N ALA A 196 12.98 -7.48 2.43
CA ALA A 196 14.43 -7.31 2.51
C ALA A 196 15.01 -6.96 1.13
N GLU A 197 15.69 -5.82 1.03
CA GLU A 197 16.23 -5.32 -0.24
C GLU A 197 17.07 -6.37 -0.96
N GLY A 198 16.76 -6.61 -2.23
CA GLY A 198 17.51 -7.50 -3.10
C GLY A 198 17.32 -8.99 -2.85
N MET A 199 16.32 -9.38 -2.06
CA MET A 199 16.12 -10.79 -1.70
C MET A 199 14.81 -11.38 -2.23
N PRO A 200 13.60 -10.79 -2.02
CA PRO A 200 12.38 -11.32 -2.61
C PRO A 200 12.34 -11.15 -4.13
N ASP A 201 12.00 -12.25 -4.81
CA ASP A 201 11.62 -12.20 -6.21
C ASP A 201 10.25 -11.52 -6.36
N VAL A 202 10.20 -10.58 -7.31
CA VAL A 202 8.94 -9.97 -7.77
C VAL A 202 8.43 -10.78 -8.95
N VAL A 203 7.17 -11.18 -8.88
CA VAL A 203 6.50 -11.96 -9.93
C VAL A 203 5.32 -11.20 -10.50
N ALA A 204 5.00 -11.47 -11.77
CA ALA A 204 3.83 -10.91 -12.42
C ALA A 204 2.55 -11.41 -11.76
N ALA A 205 1.81 -10.48 -11.14
CA ALA A 205 0.54 -10.74 -10.49
C ALA A 205 -0.53 -11.22 -11.48
N THR A 206 -0.41 -10.89 -12.76
CA THR A 206 -1.33 -11.31 -13.83
C THR A 206 -0.53 -11.74 -15.07
N ALA A 207 -1.12 -12.60 -15.89
CA ALA A 207 -0.67 -12.74 -17.27
C ALA A 207 -1.03 -11.46 -18.07
N GLY A 208 -0.26 -11.16 -19.10
CA GLY A 208 -0.50 -9.97 -19.92
C GLY A 208 0.65 -9.64 -20.86
N ARG A 209 0.68 -8.39 -21.31
CA ARG A 209 1.72 -7.85 -22.19
C ARG A 209 2.51 -6.77 -21.45
N VAL A 210 3.83 -6.79 -21.60
CA VAL A 210 4.68 -5.68 -21.11
C VAL A 210 4.41 -4.44 -21.94
N ILE A 211 3.97 -3.36 -21.31
CA ILE A 211 3.80 -2.07 -21.97
C ILE A 211 5.04 -1.20 -21.78
N SER A 212 5.64 -1.22 -20.59
CA SER A 212 6.96 -0.62 -20.37
C SER A 212 7.80 -1.45 -19.42
N ALA A 213 9.11 -1.38 -19.60
CA ALA A 213 10.10 -1.93 -18.69
C ALA A 213 11.30 -1.00 -18.66
N GLY A 214 11.63 -0.49 -17.47
CA GLY A 214 12.59 0.58 -17.33
C GLY A 214 12.09 1.86 -18.01
N THR A 215 12.99 2.53 -18.72
CA THR A 215 12.67 3.74 -19.49
C THR A 215 12.06 3.46 -20.87
N ASN A 216 11.97 2.19 -21.28
CA ASN A 216 11.45 1.81 -22.58
C ASN A 216 9.94 1.57 -22.53
N ILE A 217 9.21 2.11 -23.51
CA ILE A 217 7.76 1.95 -23.67
C ILE A 217 7.42 1.40 -25.05
N LEU A 218 6.38 0.59 -25.12
CA LEU A 218 5.82 0.06 -26.35
C LEU A 218 5.13 1.18 -27.15
N SER A 219 5.37 1.24 -28.47
CA SER A 219 4.74 2.22 -29.36
C SER A 219 3.21 2.18 -29.29
N GLY A 220 2.56 3.35 -29.35
CA GLY A 220 1.11 3.50 -29.28
C GLY A 220 0.54 3.69 -27.86
N TYR A 221 1.36 3.63 -26.82
CA TYR A 221 0.92 3.75 -25.42
C TYR A 221 1.30 5.09 -24.75
N GLY A 222 1.66 6.11 -25.53
CA GLY A 222 2.09 7.42 -25.00
C GLY A 222 1.00 8.17 -24.20
N ASP A 223 -0.27 7.97 -24.55
CA ASP A 223 -1.44 8.58 -23.86
C ASP A 223 -2.06 7.67 -22.79
N SER A 224 -1.42 6.54 -22.49
CA SER A 224 -1.84 5.61 -21.45
C SER A 224 -1.43 6.10 -20.04
N PRO A 225 -1.90 5.48 -18.95
CA PRO A 225 -1.45 5.82 -17.60
C PRO A 225 0.03 5.46 -17.32
N VAL A 226 0.71 4.80 -18.25
CA VAL A 226 2.11 4.34 -18.09
C VAL A 226 3.08 5.51 -17.95
N LYS A 227 3.90 5.47 -16.88
CA LYS A 227 5.00 6.41 -16.62
C LYS A 227 6.34 5.66 -16.52
N PRO A 228 7.07 5.48 -17.63
CA PRO A 228 8.33 4.71 -17.63
C PRO A 228 9.38 5.31 -16.69
N ARG A 229 10.07 4.46 -15.94
CA ARG A 229 11.17 4.81 -15.04
C ARG A 229 12.09 3.59 -14.91
N TYR A 230 13.39 3.78 -14.71
CA TYR A 230 14.39 2.71 -14.81
C TYR A 230 14.14 1.49 -13.90
N ASP A 231 13.42 1.69 -12.79
CA ASP A 231 13.05 0.70 -11.77
C ASP A 231 11.58 0.24 -11.85
N VAL A 232 10.88 0.55 -12.95
CA VAL A 232 9.42 0.34 -13.09
C VAL A 232 9.07 -0.56 -14.26
N ILE A 233 8.08 -1.42 -14.04
CA ILE A 233 7.42 -2.24 -15.08
C ILE A 233 5.94 -1.90 -15.11
N TYR A 234 5.36 -1.81 -16.32
CA TYR A 234 3.91 -1.80 -16.53
C TYR A 234 3.49 -2.99 -17.36
N LEU A 235 2.52 -3.76 -16.86
CA LEU A 235 1.82 -4.82 -17.59
C LEU A 235 0.40 -4.38 -17.94
N LEU A 236 -0.11 -4.82 -19.08
CA LEU A 236 -1.51 -4.72 -19.46
C LEU A 236 -2.11 -6.11 -19.58
N ASP A 237 -3.24 -6.36 -18.91
CA ASP A 237 -3.94 -7.64 -18.93
C ASP A 237 -5.09 -7.71 -19.93
N ASP A 238 -5.84 -8.81 -19.91
CA ASP A 238 -7.02 -9.05 -20.75
C ASP A 238 -8.30 -8.33 -20.26
N ARG A 239 -8.27 -7.69 -19.10
CA ARG A 239 -9.33 -6.81 -18.54
C ARG A 239 -9.15 -5.35 -18.96
N GLY A 240 -8.02 -5.02 -19.61
CA GLY A 240 -7.65 -3.65 -19.95
C GLY A 240 -7.08 -2.87 -18.77
N TRP A 241 -6.62 -3.55 -17.72
CA TRP A 241 -6.02 -2.95 -16.53
C TRP A 241 -4.50 -2.88 -16.66
N TYR A 242 -3.93 -1.76 -16.22
CA TYR A 242 -2.50 -1.57 -16.13
C TYR A 242 -2.01 -1.92 -14.74
N TYR A 243 -0.90 -2.64 -14.64
CA TYR A 243 -0.28 -3.07 -13.39
C TYR A 243 1.11 -2.50 -13.30
N ARG A 244 1.36 -1.66 -12.31
CA ARG A 244 2.67 -1.07 -12.06
C ARG A 244 3.41 -1.85 -10.98
N TYR A 245 4.70 -2.09 -11.23
CA TYR A 245 5.64 -2.64 -10.26
C TYR A 245 6.80 -1.65 -10.18
N SER A 246 7.03 -1.01 -9.02
CA SER A 246 8.09 -0.01 -8.87
C SER A 246 9.08 -0.37 -7.77
N HIS A 247 10.16 0.42 -7.71
CA HIS A 247 11.25 0.31 -6.73
C HIS A 247 12.05 -0.97 -6.88
N LEU A 248 12.04 -1.57 -8.08
CA LEU A 248 12.76 -2.80 -8.36
C LEU A 248 14.26 -2.55 -8.30
N GLN A 249 14.99 -3.38 -7.56
CA GLN A 249 16.45 -3.35 -7.57
C GLN A 249 16.98 -3.75 -8.95
N SER A 250 16.30 -4.70 -9.59
CA SER A 250 16.59 -5.12 -10.96
C SER A 250 15.33 -5.59 -11.66
N ILE A 251 15.29 -5.37 -12.97
CA ILE A 251 14.26 -5.90 -13.88
C ILE A 251 14.84 -7.13 -14.58
N ASP A 252 14.07 -8.21 -14.66
CA ASP A 252 14.48 -9.42 -15.37
C ASP A 252 14.67 -9.10 -16.87
N PRO A 253 15.81 -9.44 -17.48
CA PRO A 253 16.09 -9.12 -18.89
C PRO A 253 15.07 -9.65 -19.90
N ALA A 254 14.30 -10.69 -19.56
CA ALA A 254 13.23 -11.20 -20.40
C ALA A 254 12.01 -10.26 -20.46
N VAL A 255 11.87 -9.35 -19.50
CA VAL A 255 10.79 -8.36 -19.44
C VAL A 255 11.14 -7.16 -20.32
N ARG A 256 10.64 -7.19 -21.55
CA ARG A 256 10.84 -6.13 -22.54
C ARG A 256 9.51 -5.68 -23.14
N PRO A 257 9.35 -4.39 -23.52
CA PRO A 257 8.11 -3.91 -24.12
C PRO A 257 7.63 -4.79 -25.27
N GLY A 258 6.34 -5.10 -25.27
CA GLY A 258 5.69 -5.98 -26.23
C GLY A 258 5.73 -7.47 -25.91
N ALA A 259 6.60 -7.93 -25.00
CA ALA A 259 6.71 -9.34 -24.63
C ALA A 259 5.44 -9.84 -23.90
N PRO A 260 5.03 -11.10 -24.13
CA PRO A 260 4.03 -11.75 -23.29
C PRO A 260 4.64 -12.09 -21.93
N ILE A 261 3.83 -11.98 -20.88
CA ILE A 261 4.17 -12.35 -19.51
C ILE A 261 3.17 -13.39 -19.02
N ARG A 262 3.69 -14.47 -18.45
CA ARG A 262 2.87 -15.51 -17.81
C ARG A 262 2.58 -15.13 -16.36
N LEU A 263 1.41 -15.57 -15.89
CA LEU A 263 1.03 -15.46 -14.49
C LEU A 263 2.13 -16.08 -13.59
N GLY A 264 2.61 -15.34 -12.59
CA GLY A 264 3.63 -15.79 -11.65
C GLY A 264 5.05 -15.87 -12.21
N GLN A 265 5.30 -15.42 -13.45
CA GLN A 265 6.65 -15.29 -13.99
C GLN A 265 7.46 -14.27 -13.18
N LYS A 266 8.73 -14.57 -12.87
CA LYS A 266 9.66 -13.60 -12.29
C LYS A 266 9.86 -12.43 -13.25
N ILE A 267 9.72 -11.21 -12.73
CA ILE A 267 9.87 -9.96 -13.50
C ILE A 267 10.93 -9.02 -12.94
N GLY A 268 11.38 -9.26 -11.70
CA GLY A 268 12.44 -8.46 -11.09
C GLY A 268 12.75 -8.93 -9.68
N VAL A 269 13.53 -8.09 -8.99
CA VAL A 269 13.90 -8.28 -7.58
C VAL A 269 13.49 -7.04 -6.80
N LEU A 270 12.89 -7.24 -5.62
CA LEU A 270 12.43 -6.17 -4.75
C LEU A 270 13.61 -5.30 -4.30
N GLY A 271 13.43 -3.98 -4.31
CA GLY A 271 14.47 -3.02 -4.01
C GLY A 271 13.95 -1.76 -3.31
N LYS A 272 14.70 -0.68 -3.46
CA LYS A 272 14.38 0.67 -2.97
C LYS A 272 14.74 1.74 -4.00
N GLU A 273 14.74 1.38 -5.27
CA GLU A 273 15.12 2.29 -6.36
C GLU A 273 14.04 3.36 -6.63
N GLY A 274 14.36 4.39 -7.41
CA GLY A 274 13.41 5.46 -7.75
C GLY A 274 12.88 6.23 -6.53
N GLY A 275 11.65 6.73 -6.60
CA GLY A 275 11.05 7.52 -5.51
C GLY A 275 10.58 6.72 -4.30
N SER A 276 11.37 5.77 -3.77
CA SER A 276 10.97 4.88 -2.66
C SER A 276 11.06 5.52 -1.28
N GLY A 277 11.68 6.70 -1.17
CA GLY A 277 12.04 7.29 0.13
C GLY A 277 13.21 6.60 0.84
N GLY A 278 13.86 5.62 0.19
CA GLY A 278 15.02 4.90 0.71
C GLY A 278 14.70 3.68 1.57
N TRP A 279 13.42 3.27 1.66
CA TRP A 279 13.01 2.03 2.30
C TRP A 279 12.62 0.98 1.25
N SER A 280 12.91 -0.30 1.53
CA SER A 280 12.71 -1.35 0.53
C SER A 280 11.31 -1.94 0.53
N HIS A 281 10.64 -1.88 -0.62
CA HIS A 281 9.29 -2.39 -0.83
C HIS A 281 8.99 -2.58 -2.32
N LEU A 282 7.97 -3.38 -2.63
CA LEU A 282 7.32 -3.33 -3.92
C LEU A 282 6.15 -2.36 -3.83
N HIS A 283 6.19 -1.27 -4.60
CA HIS A 283 4.99 -0.50 -4.88
C HIS A 283 4.23 -1.12 -6.03
N PHE A 284 3.01 -1.53 -5.75
CA PHE A 284 2.12 -2.21 -6.67
C PHE A 284 0.81 -1.43 -6.81
N ASP A 285 0.51 -0.98 -8.02
CA ASP A 285 -0.79 -0.37 -8.32
C ASP A 285 -1.49 -1.08 -9.49
N ILE A 286 -2.81 -0.97 -9.48
CA ILE A 286 -3.67 -1.37 -10.59
C ILE A 286 -4.39 -0.11 -11.04
N THR A 287 -4.32 0.20 -12.32
CA THR A 287 -4.99 1.35 -12.92
C THR A 287 -6.01 0.88 -13.95
N SER A 288 -7.25 1.35 -13.84
CA SER A 288 -8.34 1.04 -14.76
C SER A 288 -9.19 2.30 -15.04
N ARG A 289 -10.06 2.22 -16.05
CA ARG A 289 -11.08 3.25 -16.29
C ARG A 289 -12.11 3.20 -15.17
N GLN A 290 -12.38 4.37 -14.58
CA GLN A 290 -13.31 4.54 -13.48
C GLN A 290 -14.68 5.02 -13.98
N PRO A 291 -15.75 4.98 -13.15
CA PRO A 291 -17.07 5.47 -13.54
C PRO A 291 -17.09 6.93 -14.03
N SER A 292 -16.12 7.75 -13.60
CA SER A 292 -15.90 9.11 -14.08
C SER A 292 -15.40 9.21 -15.53
N GLY A 293 -14.99 8.10 -16.15
CA GLY A 293 -14.28 8.04 -17.43
C GLY A 293 -12.77 8.29 -17.32
N LEU A 294 -12.27 8.71 -16.16
CA LEU A 294 -10.84 8.95 -15.95
C LEU A 294 -10.09 7.62 -15.71
N TRP A 295 -8.79 7.61 -16.02
CA TRP A 295 -7.89 6.61 -15.44
C TRP A 295 -7.78 6.86 -13.94
N GLY A 296 -7.84 5.79 -13.16
CA GLY A 296 -7.66 5.89 -11.72
C GLY A 296 -7.34 4.56 -11.09
N ILE A 297 -6.91 4.62 -9.84
CA ILE A 297 -6.53 3.44 -9.06
C ILE A 297 -7.73 2.53 -8.82
N GLN A 298 -7.57 1.29 -9.28
CA GLN A 298 -8.35 0.15 -8.88
C GLN A 298 -7.68 -0.44 -7.64
N GLU A 299 -8.27 -0.20 -6.48
CA GLU A 299 -7.73 -0.67 -5.19
C GLU A 299 -7.46 -2.19 -5.25
N GLY A 300 -6.28 -2.64 -4.82
CA GLY A 300 -5.82 -4.01 -5.03
C GLY A 300 -5.83 -4.89 -3.78
N TYR A 301 -6.05 -4.34 -2.57
CA TYR A 301 -5.80 -5.02 -1.31
C TYR A 301 -6.62 -6.30 -1.20
N ALA A 302 -7.92 -6.23 -1.50
CA ALA A 302 -8.79 -7.41 -1.53
C ALA A 302 -8.29 -8.48 -2.51
N PHE A 303 -7.85 -8.09 -3.71
CA PHE A 303 -7.38 -9.02 -4.74
C PHE A 303 -6.09 -9.73 -4.32
N ILE A 304 -5.13 -8.97 -3.77
CA ILE A 304 -3.86 -9.52 -3.32
C ILE A 304 -4.07 -10.38 -2.06
N TRP A 305 -4.93 -9.96 -1.13
CA TRP A 305 -5.29 -10.75 0.04
C TRP A 305 -5.87 -12.12 -0.34
N GLU A 306 -6.84 -12.11 -1.26
CA GLU A 306 -7.47 -13.33 -1.75
C GLU A 306 -6.46 -14.24 -2.48
N ALA A 307 -5.60 -13.66 -3.32
CA ALA A 307 -4.54 -14.39 -4.00
C ALA A 307 -3.53 -15.01 -3.01
N TYR A 308 -3.06 -14.25 -2.03
CA TYR A 308 -2.15 -14.76 -0.99
C TYR A 308 -2.77 -15.93 -0.23
N ARG A 309 -4.03 -15.80 0.20
CA ARG A 309 -4.74 -16.87 0.91
C ARG A 309 -4.86 -18.15 0.09
N ARG A 310 -5.19 -18.03 -1.20
CA ARG A 310 -5.27 -19.19 -2.10
C ARG A 310 -3.92 -19.87 -2.33
N GLN A 311 -2.85 -19.07 -2.42
CA GLN A 311 -1.52 -19.57 -2.76
C GLN A 311 -0.78 -20.19 -1.59
N TYR A 312 -0.90 -19.59 -0.41
CA TYR A 312 -0.10 -19.96 0.76
C TYR A 312 -0.90 -20.58 1.90
N ASP A 313 -2.24 -20.65 1.78
CA ASP A 313 -3.16 -21.26 2.75
C ASP A 313 -2.82 -20.94 4.23
N PRO A 314 -2.69 -19.64 4.60
CA PRO A 314 -2.38 -19.25 5.96
C PRO A 314 -3.50 -19.69 6.92
N LYS A 315 -3.13 -20.17 8.11
CA LYS A 315 -4.11 -20.61 9.11
C LYS A 315 -4.75 -19.44 9.85
N ILE A 316 -3.97 -18.40 10.08
CA ILE A 316 -4.34 -17.18 10.80
C ILE A 316 -3.47 -16.03 10.27
N ILE A 317 -4.02 -14.82 10.25
CA ILE A 317 -3.33 -13.59 9.86
C ILE A 317 -3.64 -12.53 10.92
N ALA A 318 -2.61 -12.05 11.61
CA ALA A 318 -2.69 -10.89 12.49
C ALA A 318 -2.71 -9.59 11.66
N VAL A 319 -3.54 -8.62 12.05
CA VAL A 319 -3.61 -7.30 11.38
C VAL A 319 -3.74 -6.20 12.43
N ALA A 320 -2.63 -5.53 12.74
CA ALA A 320 -2.53 -4.43 13.71
C ALA A 320 -2.29 -3.06 13.05
N ARG A 321 -2.62 -2.96 11.76
CA ARG A 321 -2.37 -1.81 10.86
C ARG A 321 -3.64 -0.98 10.66
N PRO A 322 -3.59 0.29 10.20
CA PRO A 322 -2.43 1.08 9.72
C PRO A 322 -1.49 1.55 10.84
N HIS A 323 -0.44 2.31 10.47
CA HIS A 323 0.33 3.08 11.44
C HIS A 323 -0.50 4.24 12.04
N HIS A 324 0.00 4.77 13.16
CA HIS A 324 -0.59 5.91 13.86
C HIS A 324 0.41 7.06 14.02
N PHE A 325 -0.09 8.29 14.02
CA PHE A 325 0.68 9.52 14.15
C PHE A 325 -0.02 10.47 15.11
N VAL A 326 0.60 10.72 16.26
CA VAL A 326 -0.04 11.43 17.39
C VAL A 326 0.96 12.32 18.12
N PHE A 327 0.48 13.31 18.87
CA PHE A 327 1.31 14.00 19.86
C PHE A 327 1.46 13.20 21.15
N THR A 328 2.53 13.47 21.89
CA THR A 328 2.67 13.04 23.28
C THR A 328 1.42 13.43 24.10
N GLY A 329 0.88 12.48 24.86
CA GLY A 329 -0.31 12.66 25.70
C GLY A 329 -1.65 12.48 24.97
N GLU A 330 -1.68 12.34 23.65
CA GLU A 330 -2.90 11.98 22.92
C GLU A 330 -3.20 10.47 23.04
N THR A 331 -4.48 10.14 22.99
CA THR A 331 -4.93 8.74 22.98
C THR A 331 -5.03 8.24 21.55
N VAL A 332 -4.47 7.06 21.30
CA VAL A 332 -4.63 6.31 20.05
C VAL A 332 -5.38 5.01 20.32
N VAL A 333 -6.26 4.64 19.40
CA VAL A 333 -6.94 3.33 19.42
C VAL A 333 -6.16 2.38 18.52
N LEU A 334 -5.53 1.38 19.12
CA LEU A 334 -4.91 0.27 18.41
C LEU A 334 -5.98 -0.78 18.11
N ASP A 335 -6.04 -1.28 16.87
CA ASP A 335 -7.13 -2.14 16.41
C ASP A 335 -6.63 -3.39 15.68
N GLY A 336 -6.81 -4.53 16.34
CA GLY A 336 -6.52 -5.87 15.84
C GLY A 336 -7.71 -6.58 15.19
N SER A 337 -8.91 -6.00 15.21
CA SER A 337 -10.17 -6.66 14.80
C SER A 337 -10.21 -7.08 13.33
N LYS A 338 -9.31 -6.53 12.51
CA LYS A 338 -9.12 -6.89 11.08
C LYS A 338 -8.38 -8.22 10.89
N SER A 339 -7.90 -8.84 11.98
CA SER A 339 -7.26 -10.15 11.96
C SER A 339 -8.23 -11.23 11.48
N TRP A 340 -7.69 -12.25 10.81
CA TRP A 340 -8.46 -13.28 10.15
C TRP A 340 -8.00 -14.68 10.54
N SER A 341 -8.91 -15.64 10.60
CA SER A 341 -8.60 -17.05 10.78
C SER A 341 -9.35 -17.94 9.80
N ALA A 342 -8.65 -18.95 9.29
CA ALA A 342 -9.24 -20.02 8.49
C ALA A 342 -10.24 -20.88 9.28
N SER A 343 -10.21 -20.86 10.62
CA SER A 343 -11.21 -21.52 11.47
C SER A 343 -12.52 -20.74 11.59
N GLY A 344 -12.64 -19.58 10.93
CA GLY A 344 -13.82 -18.73 10.92
C GLY A 344 -13.92 -17.71 12.04
N ARG A 345 -13.05 -17.76 13.07
CA ARG A 345 -13.02 -16.76 14.16
C ARG A 345 -11.67 -16.67 14.85
N VAL A 346 -11.23 -15.45 15.15
CA VAL A 346 -10.13 -15.17 16.09
C VAL A 346 -10.68 -15.14 17.51
N MET A 347 -10.02 -15.84 18.43
CA MET A 347 -10.51 -16.05 19.80
C MET A 347 -9.92 -15.13 20.83
N ARG A 348 -8.64 -14.77 20.66
CA ARG A 348 -7.93 -13.90 21.58
C ARG A 348 -7.12 -12.89 20.81
N TYR A 349 -7.03 -11.71 21.39
CA TYR A 349 -6.22 -10.59 20.97
C TYR A 349 -5.42 -10.19 22.20
N ASP A 350 -4.14 -10.52 22.23
CA ASP A 350 -3.25 -10.24 23.33
C ASP A 350 -2.22 -9.20 22.87
N TRP A 351 -2.18 -8.08 23.57
CA TRP A 351 -1.29 -6.96 23.29
C TRP A 351 -0.14 -6.95 24.30
N THR A 352 1.07 -6.73 23.81
CA THR A 352 2.25 -6.48 24.64
C THR A 352 2.90 -5.18 24.19
N PHE A 353 3.05 -4.26 25.14
CA PHE A 353 3.56 -2.94 24.86
C PHE A 353 5.07 -2.83 25.10
N THR A 354 5.70 -1.86 24.45
CA THR A 354 7.12 -1.55 24.59
C THR A 354 7.55 -1.18 26.02
N ASP A 355 6.62 -0.74 26.86
CA ASP A 355 6.81 -0.48 28.30
C ASP A 355 6.64 -1.75 29.18
N GLY A 356 6.33 -2.89 28.57
CA GLY A 356 6.12 -4.18 29.24
C GLY A 356 4.69 -4.41 29.75
N ILE A 357 3.80 -3.44 29.63
CA ILE A 357 2.38 -3.61 29.98
C ILE A 357 1.71 -4.54 28.97
N THR A 358 0.76 -5.35 29.43
CA THR A 358 -0.06 -6.20 28.58
C THR A 358 -1.53 -5.81 28.65
N ALA A 359 -2.26 -6.02 27.57
CA ALA A 359 -3.71 -5.87 27.54
C ALA A 359 -4.35 -6.95 26.67
N SER A 360 -5.67 -7.12 26.77
CA SER A 360 -6.41 -8.07 25.95
C SER A 360 -7.68 -7.42 25.41
N GLY A 361 -7.99 -7.69 24.14
CA GLY A 361 -9.15 -7.13 23.45
C GLY A 361 -8.85 -6.79 21.99
N PRO A 362 -9.89 -6.77 21.13
CA PRO A 362 -9.71 -6.45 19.71
C PRO A 362 -9.25 -5.00 19.49
N THR A 363 -9.61 -4.09 20.39
CA THR A 363 -9.22 -2.68 20.37
C THR A 363 -8.68 -2.26 21.72
N ILE A 364 -7.60 -1.48 21.76
CA ILE A 364 -6.98 -0.97 22.99
C ILE A 364 -6.66 0.52 22.85
N ASP A 365 -6.98 1.30 23.88
CA ASP A 365 -6.58 2.69 23.99
C ASP A 365 -5.16 2.80 24.59
N ARG A 366 -4.31 3.62 23.96
CA ARG A 366 -2.93 3.87 24.42
C ARG A 366 -2.58 5.34 24.39
N THR A 367 -1.72 5.73 25.32
CA THR A 367 -1.17 7.08 25.42
C THR A 367 0.32 6.98 25.67
N TYR A 368 1.09 7.87 25.04
CA TYR A 368 2.55 7.88 25.11
C TYR A 368 3.03 9.20 25.69
N SER A 369 3.86 9.14 26.72
CA SER A 369 4.43 10.32 27.39
C SER A 369 5.73 10.81 26.74
N GLN A 370 6.38 9.97 25.94
CA GLN A 370 7.65 10.26 25.29
C GLN A 370 7.52 10.18 23.77
N SER A 371 8.26 11.04 23.08
CA SER A 371 8.33 11.02 21.62
C SER A 371 9.29 9.94 21.14
N GLY A 372 8.94 9.30 20.03
CA GLY A 372 9.62 8.10 19.53
C GLY A 372 8.79 7.36 18.50
N GLU A 373 9.36 6.31 17.94
CA GLU A 373 8.61 5.33 17.16
C GLU A 373 8.48 4.03 17.96
N TYR A 374 7.23 3.64 18.16
CA TYR A 374 6.80 2.46 18.89
C TYR A 374 6.29 1.40 17.92
N SER A 375 6.43 0.14 18.30
CA SER A 375 5.96 -1.02 17.54
C SER A 375 5.33 -1.99 18.52
N GLU A 376 4.01 -1.87 18.70
CA GLU A 376 3.27 -2.58 19.73
C GLU A 376 2.80 -3.94 19.22
N ILE A 377 3.01 -4.99 20.02
CA ILE A 377 2.84 -6.37 19.57
C ILE A 377 1.39 -6.78 19.74
N LEU A 378 0.74 -7.16 18.63
CA LEU A 378 -0.50 -7.92 18.66
C LEU A 378 -0.17 -9.41 18.45
N LYS A 379 -0.64 -10.25 19.37
CA LYS A 379 -0.75 -11.69 19.18
C LYS A 379 -2.22 -12.06 19.04
N VAL A 380 -2.56 -12.76 17.97
CA VAL A 380 -3.89 -13.37 17.82
C VAL A 380 -3.82 -14.87 17.99
N THR A 381 -4.88 -15.47 18.53
CA THR A 381 -5.04 -16.92 18.64
C THR A 381 -6.41 -17.33 18.13
N ASP A 382 -6.50 -18.35 17.28
CA ASP A 382 -7.78 -18.87 16.78
C ASP A 382 -8.37 -20.00 17.63
N ALA A 383 -9.51 -20.56 17.19
CA ALA A 383 -10.20 -21.63 17.90
C ALA A 383 -9.45 -22.99 17.91
N ARG A 384 -8.42 -23.15 17.06
CA ARG A 384 -7.55 -24.33 17.00
C ARG A 384 -6.25 -24.13 17.75
N GLY A 385 -6.02 -22.95 18.33
CA GLY A 385 -4.79 -22.60 19.02
C GLY A 385 -3.68 -22.12 18.08
N GLU A 386 -3.97 -21.91 16.80
CA GLU A 386 -3.02 -21.31 15.85
C GLU A 386 -2.79 -19.85 16.24
N VAL A 387 -1.55 -19.38 16.11
CA VAL A 387 -1.17 -18.02 16.50
C VAL A 387 -0.53 -17.26 15.36
N ASP A 388 -0.75 -15.96 15.34
CA ASP A 388 -0.01 -15.04 14.47
C ASP A 388 0.30 -13.73 15.19
N TYR A 389 1.26 -12.99 14.65
CA TYR A 389 1.73 -11.72 15.19
C TYR A 389 1.79 -10.64 14.10
N ASP A 390 1.38 -9.43 14.46
CA ASP A 390 1.61 -8.21 13.68
C ASP A 390 1.86 -7.05 14.66
N PHE A 391 2.31 -5.92 14.13
CA PHE A 391 2.82 -4.83 14.96
C PHE A 391 2.14 -3.50 14.61
N ALA A 392 1.56 -2.84 15.61
CA ALA A 392 1.01 -1.51 15.46
C ALA A 392 2.13 -0.47 15.59
N VAL A 393 2.46 0.20 14.49
CA VAL A 393 3.47 1.27 14.48
C VAL A 393 2.82 2.56 14.96
N VAL A 394 3.41 3.21 15.97
CA VAL A 394 2.96 4.50 16.49
C VAL A 394 4.13 5.47 16.49
N LEU A 395 4.03 6.51 15.67
CA LEU A 395 4.96 7.62 15.64
C LEU A 395 4.43 8.75 16.54
N VAL A 396 5.14 9.01 17.63
CA VAL A 396 4.75 9.99 18.65
C VAL A 396 5.63 11.22 18.55
N ILE A 397 5.02 12.38 18.32
CA ILE A 397 5.70 13.66 18.19
C ILE A 397 5.64 14.44 19.51
N ASP A 398 6.76 15.07 19.88
CA ASP A 398 6.78 15.98 21.03
C ASP A 398 5.96 17.23 20.70
N LYS A 399 4.89 17.46 21.46
CA LYS A 399 4.01 18.62 21.29
C LYS A 399 4.73 19.96 21.47
N SER A 400 5.78 20.01 22.31
CA SER A 400 6.56 21.21 22.56
C SER A 400 7.58 21.51 21.47
N ALA A 401 7.91 20.53 20.64
CA ALA A 401 8.88 20.65 19.55
C ALA A 401 8.45 19.85 18.30
N PRO A 402 7.31 20.21 17.66
CA PRO A 402 6.68 19.41 16.61
C PRO A 402 7.53 19.21 15.34
N ASP A 403 8.49 20.10 15.09
CA ASP A 403 9.41 20.00 13.96
C ASP A 403 10.65 19.11 14.25
N GLN A 404 10.86 18.70 15.50
CA GLN A 404 11.96 17.81 15.90
C GLN A 404 11.54 16.34 15.84
N LEU A 405 11.31 15.86 14.62
CA LEU A 405 10.82 14.49 14.38
C LEU A 405 11.75 13.43 15.00
N PRO A 406 11.21 12.42 15.70
CA PRO A 406 12.00 11.30 16.21
C PRO A 406 12.49 10.41 15.05
N PRO A 407 13.49 9.54 15.31
CA PRO A 407 13.92 8.55 14.32
C PRO A 407 12.78 7.58 14.01
N THR A 408 12.79 7.02 12.80
CA THR A 408 11.98 5.85 12.42
C THR A 408 12.90 4.70 12.00
N ILE A 409 12.44 3.46 12.03
CA ILE A 409 13.25 2.27 11.76
C ILE A 409 12.49 1.29 10.87
N HIS A 410 13.15 0.78 9.84
CA HIS A 410 12.60 -0.24 8.94
C HIS A 410 13.44 -1.52 9.05
N PRO A 411 13.04 -2.48 9.90
CA PRO A 411 13.62 -3.83 9.94
C PRO A 411 13.03 -4.72 8.84
N THR A 412 13.82 -5.63 8.31
CA THR A 412 13.39 -6.65 7.34
C THR A 412 14.20 -7.93 7.55
N PHE A 413 13.70 -9.06 7.04
CA PHE A 413 14.44 -10.31 7.02
C PHE A 413 14.11 -11.14 5.78
N ALA A 414 15.01 -12.06 5.43
CA ALA A 414 14.77 -13.08 4.42
C ALA A 414 15.66 -14.32 4.66
N PRO A 415 15.20 -15.53 4.27
CA PRO A 415 13.87 -15.82 3.73
C PRO A 415 12.77 -15.62 4.78
N THR A 416 11.53 -15.44 4.33
CA THR A 416 10.36 -15.16 5.20
C THR A 416 9.39 -16.33 5.32
N MET A 417 9.66 -17.41 4.59
CA MET A 417 8.87 -18.64 4.54
C MET A 417 9.82 -19.83 4.57
N ASN A 418 9.32 -20.99 5.02
CA ASN A 418 10.04 -22.27 5.00
C ASN A 418 11.40 -22.22 5.73
N ILE A 419 11.51 -21.42 6.80
CA ILE A 419 12.72 -21.31 7.61
C ILE A 419 12.75 -22.51 8.54
N ARG A 420 13.81 -23.32 8.49
CA ARG A 420 13.98 -24.47 9.39
C ARG A 420 14.96 -24.16 10.50
N ALA A 421 14.89 -24.94 11.58
CA ALA A 421 15.86 -24.85 12.65
C ALA A 421 17.30 -25.01 12.09
N GLY A 422 18.16 -24.06 12.41
CA GLY A 422 19.54 -23.99 11.94
C GLY A 422 19.74 -23.27 10.60
N ASP A 423 18.69 -22.95 9.84
CA ASP A 423 18.83 -22.20 8.58
C ASP A 423 19.32 -20.77 8.83
N PRO A 424 20.15 -20.20 7.92
CA PRO A 424 20.56 -18.82 8.03
C PRO A 424 19.40 -17.90 7.66
N VAL A 425 19.10 -16.95 8.53
CA VAL A 425 18.18 -15.84 8.26
C VAL A 425 19.00 -14.56 8.18
N THR A 426 18.88 -13.85 7.07
CA THR A 426 19.50 -12.52 6.88
C THR A 426 18.54 -11.47 7.41
N PHE A 427 19.04 -10.61 8.30
CA PHE A 427 18.32 -9.47 8.83
C PHE A 427 18.94 -8.19 8.28
N LYS A 428 18.09 -7.27 7.82
CA LYS A 428 18.51 -5.95 7.37
C LYS A 428 17.72 -4.88 8.10
N VAL A 429 18.38 -3.80 8.49
CA VAL A 429 17.73 -2.64 9.11
C VAL A 429 18.28 -1.33 8.57
N ARG A 430 17.39 -0.36 8.44
CA ARG A 430 17.75 1.03 8.19
C ARG A 430 16.94 1.93 9.11
N THR A 431 17.61 2.86 9.78
CA THR A 431 16.96 3.94 10.52
C THR A 431 16.95 5.20 9.66
N PHE A 432 15.96 6.05 9.86
CA PHE A 432 15.78 7.31 9.16
C PHE A 432 15.87 8.47 10.16
N ARG A 433 16.14 9.67 9.65
CA ARG A 433 16.19 10.93 10.42
C ARG A 433 17.30 10.96 11.50
N THR A 434 18.22 9.99 11.53
CA THR A 434 19.39 10.04 12.42
C THR A 434 20.56 9.18 11.93
N THR A 435 21.78 9.70 12.12
CA THR A 435 23.05 8.97 11.95
C THR A 435 23.74 8.67 13.28
N ALA A 436 23.16 9.12 14.41
CA ALA A 436 23.69 8.88 15.74
C ALA A 436 23.34 7.49 16.27
N GLY A 437 24.16 6.97 17.18
CA GLY A 437 23.95 5.64 17.75
C GLY A 437 24.13 4.50 16.73
N THR A 438 23.58 3.34 17.09
CA THR A 438 23.63 2.08 16.35
C THR A 438 22.30 1.36 16.51
N GLU A 439 21.96 0.48 15.56
CA GLU A 439 20.84 -0.44 15.67
C GLU A 439 21.27 -1.69 16.46
N THR A 440 20.51 -2.05 17.51
CA THR A 440 20.78 -3.24 18.31
C THR A 440 19.67 -4.27 18.15
N TRP A 441 20.04 -5.44 17.65
CA TRP A 441 19.18 -6.60 17.44
C TRP A 441 19.11 -7.49 18.68
N ASP A 442 17.90 -7.92 19.01
CA ASP A 442 17.59 -9.00 19.93
C ASP A 442 16.73 -10.03 19.18
N PHE A 443 17.24 -11.25 19.02
CA PHE A 443 16.58 -12.28 18.21
C PHE A 443 15.45 -13.01 18.96
N GLY A 444 15.23 -12.71 20.25
CA GLY A 444 14.12 -13.30 21.02
C GLY A 444 14.32 -14.78 21.39
N ASP A 445 15.54 -15.29 21.24
CA ASP A 445 15.92 -16.68 21.56
C ASP A 445 16.92 -16.83 22.71
N GLY A 446 17.31 -15.71 23.32
CA GLY A 446 18.30 -15.65 24.39
C GLY A 446 19.75 -15.62 23.92
N SER A 447 20.01 -15.57 22.61
CA SER A 447 21.36 -15.32 22.09
C SER A 447 21.86 -13.93 22.47
N ALA A 448 23.18 -13.72 22.33
CA ALA A 448 23.75 -12.39 22.47
C ALA A 448 23.12 -11.42 21.46
N LYS A 449 22.91 -10.17 21.91
CA LYS A 449 22.47 -9.07 21.05
C LYS A 449 23.56 -8.72 20.04
N VAL A 450 23.14 -8.26 18.86
CA VAL A 450 24.06 -7.85 17.79
C VAL A 450 23.84 -6.38 17.46
N THR A 451 24.93 -5.62 17.40
CA THR A 451 24.89 -4.20 17.04
C THR A 451 25.38 -4.01 15.61
N VAL A 452 24.64 -3.25 14.83
CA VAL A 452 24.99 -2.85 13.46
C VAL A 452 24.78 -1.34 13.30
N LYS A 453 25.21 -0.77 12.17
CA LYS A 453 25.03 0.66 11.91
C LYS A 453 24.60 0.91 10.46
N SER A 454 23.36 1.32 10.27
CA SER A 454 22.87 1.77 8.96
C SER A 454 23.34 3.19 8.66
N ASP A 455 23.25 3.60 7.40
CA ASP A 455 23.65 4.94 6.97
C ASP A 455 22.73 6.06 7.49
N GLY A 456 21.57 5.72 8.07
CA GLY A 456 20.60 6.72 8.54
C GLY A 456 19.73 7.34 7.45
N ASN A 457 19.67 6.71 6.26
CA ASN A 457 19.06 7.25 5.04
C ASN A 457 19.70 8.55 4.54
N VAL A 458 21.03 8.67 4.66
CA VAL A 458 21.80 9.82 4.15
C VAL A 458 21.81 9.82 2.62
N ASP A 459 21.93 8.64 2.00
CA ASP A 459 21.74 8.46 0.56
C ASP A 459 20.70 7.36 0.32
N GLN A 460 19.49 7.76 -0.11
CA GLN A 460 18.37 6.85 -0.35
C GLN A 460 18.76 5.64 -1.23
N HIS A 461 19.70 5.82 -2.17
CA HIS A 461 20.13 4.82 -3.14
C HIS A 461 21.45 4.12 -2.78
N ALA A 462 22.05 4.40 -1.62
CA ALA A 462 23.24 3.70 -1.16
C ALA A 462 23.02 2.17 -1.17
N LYS A 463 23.89 1.42 -1.86
CA LYS A 463 23.80 -0.04 -2.01
C LYS A 463 23.92 -0.76 -0.66
N ASP A 464 24.63 -0.16 0.27
CA ASP A 464 24.90 -0.59 1.64
C ASP A 464 24.21 0.31 2.68
N GLY A 465 23.16 1.04 2.28
CA GLY A 465 22.39 1.88 3.20
C GLY A 465 21.69 1.08 4.32
N TYR A 466 21.29 -0.16 4.01
CA TYR A 466 20.83 -1.12 5.01
C TYR A 466 22.01 -1.81 5.70
N ALA A 467 22.02 -1.78 7.03
CA ALA A 467 22.92 -2.59 7.81
C ALA A 467 22.44 -4.04 7.84
N VAL A 468 23.37 -4.99 7.78
CA VAL A 468 23.07 -6.42 7.61
C VAL A 468 23.68 -7.24 8.74
N THR A 469 22.94 -8.23 9.23
CA THR A 469 23.44 -9.31 10.08
C THR A 469 22.77 -10.64 9.72
N GLN A 470 23.28 -11.75 10.22
CA GLN A 470 22.68 -13.07 10.06
C GLN A 470 22.50 -13.75 11.41
N HIS A 471 21.45 -14.55 11.52
CA HIS A 471 21.18 -15.37 12.70
C HIS A 471 20.65 -16.75 12.31
N ARG A 472 20.80 -17.73 13.21
CA ARG A 472 20.28 -19.09 13.04
C ARG A 472 19.52 -19.50 14.29
N PHE A 473 18.23 -19.79 14.14
CA PHE A 473 17.39 -20.21 15.25
C PHE A 473 17.51 -21.72 15.50
N ALA A 474 17.84 -22.12 16.72
CA ALA A 474 18.09 -23.53 17.03
C ALA A 474 16.81 -24.38 17.17
N LYS A 475 15.66 -23.77 17.49
CA LYS A 475 14.42 -24.50 17.81
C LYS A 475 13.26 -24.06 16.91
N PRO A 476 12.36 -24.98 16.53
CA PRO A 476 11.15 -24.61 15.82
C PRO A 476 10.16 -23.91 16.76
N ARG A 477 9.77 -22.68 16.41
CA ARG A 477 8.73 -21.86 17.07
C ARG A 477 8.61 -20.50 16.36
N HIS A 478 7.68 -19.68 16.83
CA HIS A 478 7.65 -18.26 16.53
C HIS A 478 8.66 -17.48 17.38
N TYR A 479 9.42 -16.60 16.75
CA TYR A 479 10.34 -15.65 17.36
C TYR A 479 9.88 -14.22 17.04
N LEU A 480 9.93 -13.37 18.07
CA LEU A 480 9.77 -11.92 17.91
C LEU A 480 11.16 -11.32 17.95
N VAL A 481 11.67 -10.96 16.78
CA VAL A 481 12.98 -10.32 16.64
C VAL A 481 12.77 -8.82 16.77
N ARG A 482 13.52 -8.20 17.66
CA ARG A 482 13.43 -6.77 17.97
C ARG A 482 14.69 -6.06 17.50
N VAL A 483 14.53 -4.86 16.97
CA VAL A 483 15.64 -3.92 16.76
C VAL A 483 15.28 -2.56 17.30
N GLU A 484 16.25 -1.88 17.89
CA GLU A 484 16.08 -0.52 18.37
C GLU A 484 17.28 0.36 18.04
N ARG A 485 17.02 1.67 17.88
CA ARG A 485 18.04 2.71 17.79
C ARG A 485 17.59 3.96 18.53
N THR A 486 18.54 4.64 19.15
CA THR A 486 18.31 5.89 19.89
C THR A 486 19.08 7.03 19.23
N ASN A 487 18.42 8.18 19.04
CA ASN A 487 19.06 9.38 18.49
C ASN A 487 19.79 10.21 19.57
N GLN A 488 20.33 11.36 19.18
CA GLN A 488 21.08 12.28 20.06
C GLN A 488 20.21 12.91 21.17
N ARG A 489 18.88 12.90 21.02
CA ARG A 489 17.90 13.45 21.96
C ARG A 489 17.29 12.37 22.86
N ALA A 490 17.90 11.18 22.92
CA ALA A 490 17.40 10.02 23.65
C ALA A 490 16.01 9.51 23.18
N GLN A 491 15.54 9.91 21.99
CA GLN A 491 14.32 9.37 21.39
C GLN A 491 14.63 8.03 20.72
N LYS A 492 13.77 7.03 20.96
CA LYS A 492 13.94 5.66 20.46
C LYS A 492 13.06 5.40 19.24
N ALA A 493 13.58 4.65 18.28
CA ALA A 493 12.81 3.92 17.29
C ALA A 493 12.92 2.43 17.57
N THR A 494 11.79 1.72 17.65
CA THR A 494 11.72 0.28 17.87
C THR A 494 10.96 -0.38 16.72
N GLY A 495 11.50 -1.47 16.18
CA GLY A 495 10.80 -2.31 15.21
C GLY A 495 10.83 -3.77 15.62
N TYR A 496 9.80 -4.52 15.22
CA TYR A 496 9.71 -5.97 15.41
C TYR A 496 9.51 -6.71 14.10
N LEU A 497 9.96 -7.96 14.07
CA LEU A 497 9.74 -8.92 13.01
C LEU A 497 9.23 -10.24 13.60
N HIS A 498 8.29 -10.87 12.92
CA HIS A 498 7.78 -12.20 13.28
C HIS A 498 8.43 -13.27 12.41
N VAL A 499 9.37 -14.02 12.99
CA VAL A 499 10.05 -15.13 12.33
C VAL A 499 9.40 -16.45 12.77
N SER A 500 8.83 -17.20 11.82
CA SER A 500 8.31 -18.53 12.07
C SER A 500 9.34 -19.58 11.64
N VAL A 501 9.80 -20.41 12.58
CA VAL A 501 10.79 -21.46 12.32
C VAL A 501 10.10 -22.81 12.46
N GLU A 502 10.16 -23.59 11.39
CA GLU A 502 9.60 -24.92 11.27
C GLU A 502 10.58 -25.99 11.78
N PRO A 503 10.09 -27.17 12.20
CA PRO A 503 10.95 -28.31 12.47
C PRO A 503 11.81 -28.63 11.25
N ALA A 504 13.04 -29.10 11.46
CA ALA A 504 13.76 -29.75 10.37
C ALA A 504 12.95 -30.97 9.90
N ASP A 505 12.91 -31.23 8.59
CA ASP A 505 12.30 -32.46 8.07
C ASP A 505 12.91 -33.64 8.84
N SER A 506 12.08 -34.39 9.58
CA SER A 506 12.49 -35.72 10.01
C SER A 506 12.65 -36.49 8.71
N GLY A 507 13.89 -36.75 8.28
CA GLY A 507 14.16 -37.52 7.09
C GLY A 507 13.44 -38.86 7.17
N ALA A 508 12.23 -38.94 6.61
CA ALA A 508 11.58 -40.18 6.30
C ALA A 508 12.35 -40.71 5.09
N GLY A 509 13.18 -41.72 5.34
CA GLY A 509 14.01 -42.37 4.34
C GLY A 509 13.19 -42.72 3.10
N LYS A 510 13.76 -42.39 1.94
CA LYS A 510 13.44 -43.09 0.69
C LYS A 510 14.01 -44.49 0.73
#